data_AF-A0A0F5ZSE7-F1
#
_entry.id   AF-A0A0F5ZSE7-F1
#
_cell.length_a   1.000
_cell.length_b   1.000
_cell.length_c   1.000
_cell.angle_alpha   90.00
_cell.angle_beta   90.00
_cell.angle_gamma   90.00
#
_symmetry.space_group_name_H-M   'P 1'
#
loop_
_entity.id
_entity.type
_entity.pdbx_description
1 polymer ?
#
loop_
_entity_poly.entity_id
_entity_poly.type
_entity_poly.pdbx_seq_one_letter_code
_entity_poly.pdbx_strand_id
1 'polypeptide(L)'
;MIKKPFLALAGKRRANSSFSKKLVAFSLGLSLVGCANLSAQALFSHYSAALQQPHALVARGEYQQALEQLPDSPDGEILDGMEKGRLALLAGDLEQSKAALEQADLAATAEQDKAIIQLSKGVDQIGALVTNDNMLTYMPPDYELGFLHLYLMLNYLKENNLQGALVEARRANQVQERAKRLRDSELQNASNTATQNGIDDNVGAVLAKYPPAGKLLGSVQNGYLFYLSALLYEAEGNLNGAFIDYNRALAVEPDNAYIADAAMRVALRQGRRDELRLLEKKYGQYQRPDRSKGQLVVLNEQGVVNARDFWRLPLWLSDSQGYLEAHTVSLPYYRSYTAAPQKAFSVDGQTVKPAQLANVNGMAQNALSEAMPAMAVRQILRVVAKNEMRKSLTEKDDSGIGNLVVNIFNVLSEQPDTRSWQTLPESAGVYSGFYSSGQHTVNTDGQSINVTIESGKTTLVWLSRQGGQVVHWQGILGGI
;
A
#
# COMPACT_ATOMS: atom_id res chain seq x y z
N MET A 1 -75.44 31.90 -51.31
CA MET A 1 -74.42 32.04 -50.25
C MET A 1 -73.42 30.90 -50.34
N ILE A 2 -72.24 31.22 -50.90
CA ILE A 2 -70.86 30.81 -50.56
C ILE A 2 -70.58 29.37 -50.04
N LYS A 3 -69.70 28.69 -50.79
CA LYS A 3 -68.97 27.43 -50.54
C LYS A 3 -67.96 27.53 -49.37
N LYS A 4 -67.73 26.45 -48.59
CA LYS A 4 -66.56 25.53 -48.67
C LYS A 4 -66.39 24.61 -47.42
N PRO A 5 -65.65 23.48 -47.56
CA PRO A 5 -65.45 22.41 -46.57
C PRO A 5 -64.08 22.51 -45.85
N PHE A 6 -63.81 21.68 -44.82
CA PHE A 6 -62.66 20.74 -44.78
C PHE A 6 -62.51 19.98 -43.45
N LEU A 7 -62.28 18.67 -43.60
CA LEU A 7 -61.61 17.76 -42.66
C LEU A 7 -60.22 18.27 -42.23
N ALA A 8 -59.69 17.65 -41.17
CA ALA A 8 -58.27 17.52 -40.80
C ALA A 8 -57.77 18.37 -39.62
N LEU A 9 -58.01 17.89 -38.39
CA LEU A 9 -57.21 18.32 -37.21
C LEU A 9 -56.78 17.19 -36.26
N ALA A 10 -57.17 15.92 -36.48
CA ALA A 10 -56.78 14.81 -35.58
C ALA A 10 -55.41 14.16 -35.92
N GLY A 11 -54.85 14.37 -37.12
CA GLY A 11 -53.60 13.73 -37.55
C GLY A 11 -52.31 14.42 -37.10
N LYS A 12 -52.34 15.71 -36.72
CA LYS A 12 -51.13 16.50 -36.46
C LYS A 12 -50.57 16.38 -35.03
N ARG A 13 -51.38 16.01 -34.03
CA ARG A 13 -50.89 15.89 -32.63
C ARG A 13 -50.14 14.58 -32.35
N ARG A 14 -50.50 13.46 -32.98
CA ARG A 14 -49.78 12.18 -32.83
C ARG A 14 -48.45 12.12 -33.60
N ALA A 15 -48.38 12.78 -34.77
CA ALA A 15 -47.15 12.86 -35.55
C ALA A 15 -46.06 13.70 -34.84
N ASN A 16 -46.44 14.83 -34.23
CA ASN A 16 -45.50 15.70 -33.53
C ASN A 16 -44.96 15.09 -32.22
N SER A 17 -45.74 14.29 -31.48
CA SER A 17 -45.24 13.62 -30.27
C SER A 17 -44.30 12.45 -30.60
N SER A 18 -44.55 11.71 -31.69
CA SER A 18 -43.65 10.68 -32.20
C SER A 18 -42.34 11.29 -32.72
N PHE A 19 -42.42 12.41 -33.45
CA PHE A 19 -41.24 13.08 -34.00
C PHE A 19 -40.38 13.71 -32.89
N SER A 20 -41.01 14.37 -31.90
CA SER A 20 -40.30 14.92 -30.74
C SER A 20 -39.67 13.84 -29.86
N LYS A 21 -40.34 12.70 -29.64
CA LYS A 21 -39.75 11.55 -28.92
C LYS A 21 -38.57 10.92 -29.67
N LYS A 22 -38.66 10.80 -31.00
CA LYS A 22 -37.55 10.33 -31.85
C LYS A 22 -36.39 11.33 -31.87
N LEU A 23 -36.66 12.63 -31.85
CA LEU A 23 -35.63 13.66 -31.79
C LEU A 23 -34.91 13.69 -30.44
N VAL A 24 -35.63 13.49 -29.33
CA VAL A 24 -35.05 13.37 -27.98
C VAL A 24 -34.21 12.09 -27.87
N ALA A 25 -34.70 10.96 -28.39
CA ALA A 25 -33.91 9.72 -28.41
C ALA A 25 -32.67 9.82 -29.30
N PHE A 26 -32.77 10.51 -30.44
CA PHE A 26 -31.65 10.75 -31.34
C PHE A 26 -30.64 11.76 -30.76
N SER A 27 -31.09 12.82 -30.09
CA SER A 27 -30.21 13.77 -29.41
C SER A 27 -29.53 13.15 -28.19
N LEU A 28 -30.22 12.28 -27.44
CA LEU A 28 -29.64 11.52 -26.33
C LEU A 28 -28.59 10.51 -26.83
N GLY A 29 -28.85 9.87 -27.98
CA GLY A 29 -27.90 9.00 -28.68
C GLY A 29 -26.66 9.75 -29.20
N LEU A 30 -26.83 10.95 -29.75
CA LEU A 30 -25.70 11.79 -30.20
C LEU A 30 -24.89 12.39 -29.05
N SER A 31 -25.51 12.70 -27.90
CA SER A 31 -24.76 13.09 -26.69
C SER A 31 -24.00 11.93 -26.05
N LEU A 32 -24.38 10.68 -26.30
CA LEU A 32 -23.65 9.49 -25.85
C LEU A 32 -22.45 9.16 -26.75
N VAL A 33 -22.52 9.45 -28.06
CA VAL A 33 -21.39 9.25 -28.99
C VAL A 33 -20.33 10.34 -28.85
N GLY A 34 -20.72 11.56 -28.45
CA GLY A 34 -19.79 12.69 -28.25
C GLY A 34 -18.79 12.53 -27.10
N CYS A 35 -19.01 11.59 -26.18
CA CYS A 35 -18.09 11.28 -25.08
C CYS A 35 -17.20 10.06 -25.36
N ALA A 36 -17.34 9.39 -26.51
CA ALA A 36 -16.59 8.16 -26.81
C ALA A 36 -15.11 8.38 -27.20
N ASN A 37 -14.70 9.64 -27.41
CA ASN A 37 -13.29 10.00 -27.64
C ASN A 37 -12.54 10.45 -26.37
N LEU A 38 -13.19 10.48 -25.21
CA LEU A 38 -12.49 10.31 -23.94
C LEU A 38 -12.09 8.84 -23.88
N SER A 39 -10.82 8.57 -24.18
CA SER A 39 -10.24 7.24 -24.30
C SER A 39 -10.91 6.25 -23.35
N ALA A 40 -11.59 5.24 -23.89
CA ALA A 40 -12.10 4.10 -23.15
C ALA A 40 -10.97 3.31 -22.42
N GLN A 41 -9.73 3.79 -22.45
CA GLN A 41 -8.62 3.35 -21.62
C GLN A 41 -8.54 4.10 -20.28
N ALA A 42 -9.00 5.35 -20.17
CA ALA A 42 -8.94 6.17 -18.96
C ALA A 42 -10.14 5.95 -18.02
N LEU A 43 -11.30 5.59 -18.56
CA LEU A 43 -12.50 5.26 -17.75
C LEU A 43 -12.50 3.80 -17.24
N PHE A 44 -11.59 2.95 -17.73
CA PHE A 44 -11.63 1.51 -17.55
C PHE A 44 -10.29 0.90 -17.10
N SER A 45 -9.26 1.71 -16.86
CA SER A 45 -8.01 1.23 -16.26
C SER A 45 -8.13 1.23 -14.75
N HIS A 46 -7.87 0.08 -14.15
CA HIS A 46 -7.68 -0.03 -12.70
C HIS A 46 -6.32 0.59 -12.34
N TYR A 47 -6.14 1.01 -11.08
CA TYR A 47 -4.94 1.69 -10.59
C TYR A 47 -3.61 1.11 -11.08
N SER A 48 -3.44 -0.22 -10.97
CA SER A 48 -2.21 -0.89 -11.43
C SER A 48 -1.96 -0.83 -12.94
N ALA A 49 -3.01 -0.70 -13.77
CA ALA A 49 -2.84 -0.47 -15.20
C ALA A 49 -2.38 0.98 -15.48
N ALA A 50 -2.91 1.95 -14.74
CA ALA A 50 -2.49 3.35 -14.86
C ALA A 50 -1.01 3.55 -14.46
N LEU A 51 -0.53 2.82 -13.46
CA LEU A 51 0.85 2.87 -12.98
C LEU A 51 1.81 1.87 -13.64
N GLN A 52 1.35 1.05 -14.59
CA GLN A 52 2.19 0.02 -15.21
C GLN A 52 3.51 0.58 -15.74
N GLN A 53 3.45 1.75 -16.40
CA GLN A 53 4.61 2.39 -17.00
C GLN A 53 5.53 3.06 -15.96
N PRO A 54 5.04 3.92 -15.04
CA PRO A 54 5.83 4.40 -13.90
C PRO A 54 6.50 3.26 -13.11
N HIS A 55 5.78 2.18 -12.81
CA HIS A 55 6.32 1.02 -12.10
C HIS A 55 7.51 0.39 -12.84
N ALA A 56 7.39 0.19 -14.15
CA ALA A 56 8.45 -0.35 -14.99
C ALA A 56 9.67 0.59 -15.11
N LEU A 57 9.46 1.91 -15.04
CA LEU A 57 10.54 2.91 -15.03
C LEU A 57 11.31 2.87 -13.71
N VAL A 58 10.61 2.79 -12.57
CA VAL A 58 11.26 2.63 -11.25
C VAL A 58 12.05 1.34 -11.18
N ALA A 59 11.51 0.22 -11.68
CA ALA A 59 12.22 -1.05 -11.71
C ALA A 59 13.54 -1.00 -12.51
N ARG A 60 13.64 -0.07 -13.48
CA ARG A 60 14.85 0.20 -14.27
C ARG A 60 15.74 1.31 -13.69
N GLY A 61 15.33 1.95 -12.59
CA GLY A 61 16.07 3.05 -11.97
C GLY A 61 15.87 4.41 -12.66
N GLU A 62 14.86 4.54 -13.52
CA GLU A 62 14.56 5.74 -14.31
C GLU A 62 13.59 6.67 -13.55
N TYR A 63 14.00 7.15 -12.36
CA TYR A 63 13.11 7.79 -11.38
C TYR A 63 12.48 9.11 -11.86
N GLN A 64 13.26 9.98 -12.51
CA GLN A 64 12.76 11.25 -13.03
C GLN A 64 11.68 11.03 -14.10
N GLN A 65 11.89 10.07 -15.01
CA GLN A 65 10.90 9.72 -16.02
C GLN A 65 9.66 9.08 -15.41
N ALA A 66 9.82 8.26 -14.36
CA ALA A 66 8.70 7.68 -13.63
C ALA A 66 7.84 8.76 -12.97
N LEU A 67 8.46 9.78 -12.37
CA LEU A 67 7.82 10.93 -11.76
C LEU A 67 7.04 11.77 -12.78
N GLU A 68 7.62 12.01 -13.96
CA GLU A 68 6.98 12.74 -15.06
C GLU A 68 5.81 11.98 -15.70
N GLN A 69 5.81 10.64 -15.60
CA GLN A 69 4.76 9.77 -16.12
C GLN A 69 3.73 9.36 -15.06
N LEU A 70 3.84 9.87 -13.83
CA LEU A 70 2.77 9.70 -12.86
C LEU A 70 1.50 10.42 -13.38
N PRO A 71 0.35 9.74 -13.39
CA PRO A 71 -0.91 10.40 -13.69
C PRO A 71 -1.21 11.51 -12.66
N ASP A 72 -1.93 12.56 -13.07
CA ASP A 72 -2.16 13.75 -12.24
C ASP A 72 -2.94 13.46 -10.94
N SER A 73 -3.82 12.45 -10.95
CA SER A 73 -4.43 11.91 -9.72
C SER A 73 -4.99 10.50 -9.95
N PRO A 74 -4.17 9.44 -9.86
CA PRO A 74 -4.64 8.08 -10.08
C PRO A 74 -5.64 7.60 -9.02
N ASP A 75 -5.54 8.04 -7.75
CA ASP A 75 -6.45 7.56 -6.69
C ASP A 75 -6.62 8.48 -5.47
N GLY A 76 -6.33 9.77 -5.62
CA GLY A 76 -6.51 10.77 -4.59
C GLY A 76 -5.27 10.98 -3.71
N GLU A 77 -5.36 11.99 -2.83
CA GLU A 77 -4.21 12.62 -2.17
C GLU A 77 -3.26 11.66 -1.42
N ILE A 78 -3.80 10.54 -0.90
CA ILE A 78 -3.02 9.56 -0.13
C ILE A 78 -2.01 8.83 -1.03
N LEU A 79 -2.50 8.05 -2.01
CA LEU A 79 -1.62 7.26 -2.87
C LEU A 79 -0.80 8.15 -3.79
N ASP A 80 -1.40 9.23 -4.29
CA ASP A 80 -0.70 10.18 -5.17
C ASP A 80 0.51 10.79 -4.43
N GLY A 81 0.32 11.21 -3.16
CA GLY A 81 1.40 11.74 -2.33
C GLY A 81 2.45 10.70 -1.94
N MET A 82 2.03 9.46 -1.69
CA MET A 82 2.93 8.33 -1.39
C MET A 82 3.82 7.98 -2.60
N GLU A 83 3.23 7.79 -3.77
CA GLU A 83 3.98 7.48 -5.00
C GLU A 83 4.92 8.63 -5.39
N LYS A 84 4.38 9.85 -5.45
CA LYS A 84 5.15 11.05 -5.80
C LYS A 84 6.28 11.30 -4.82
N GLY A 85 5.99 11.19 -3.53
CA GLY A 85 6.96 11.43 -2.47
C GLY A 85 8.15 10.48 -2.54
N ARG A 86 7.89 9.18 -2.74
CA ARG A 86 8.94 8.18 -2.91
C ARG A 86 9.73 8.37 -4.20
N LEU A 87 9.08 8.70 -5.30
CA LEU A 87 9.74 8.96 -6.58
C LEU A 87 10.64 10.20 -6.52
N ALA A 88 10.17 11.28 -5.92
CA ALA A 88 10.95 12.49 -5.70
C ALA A 88 12.17 12.21 -4.80
N LEU A 89 12.02 11.39 -3.75
CA LEU A 89 13.13 10.97 -2.88
C LEU A 89 14.22 10.24 -3.67
N LEU A 90 13.82 9.35 -4.60
CA LEU A 90 14.73 8.61 -5.48
C LEU A 90 15.36 9.50 -6.57
N ALA A 91 14.62 10.48 -7.07
CA ALA A 91 15.10 11.47 -8.03
C ALA A 91 16.03 12.52 -7.38
N GLY A 92 16.07 12.58 -6.05
CA GLY A 92 16.90 13.53 -5.29
C GLY A 92 16.22 14.85 -4.95
N ASP A 93 14.94 15.01 -5.27
CA ASP A 93 14.12 16.18 -4.91
C ASP A 93 13.52 15.98 -3.50
N LEU A 94 14.27 16.42 -2.49
CA LEU A 94 13.90 16.24 -1.09
C LEU A 94 12.73 17.11 -0.65
N GLU A 95 12.63 18.32 -1.20
CA GLU A 95 11.55 19.26 -0.87
C GLU A 95 10.22 18.70 -1.36
N GLN A 96 10.16 18.28 -2.63
CA GLN A 96 8.96 17.67 -3.19
C GLN A 96 8.63 16.33 -2.52
N SER A 97 9.65 15.52 -2.23
CA SER A 97 9.52 14.25 -1.51
C SER A 97 8.80 14.45 -0.17
N LYS A 98 9.33 15.33 0.67
CA LYS A 98 8.79 15.58 2.00
C LYS A 98 7.38 16.16 1.92
N ALA A 99 7.15 17.17 1.08
CA ALA A 99 5.84 17.81 0.95
C ALA A 99 4.74 16.82 0.50
N ALA A 100 5.04 15.95 -0.47
CA ALA A 100 4.08 14.96 -0.95
C ALA A 100 3.77 13.89 0.11
N LEU A 101 4.78 13.41 0.86
CA LEU A 101 4.58 12.45 1.94
C LEU A 101 3.82 13.05 3.12
N GLU A 102 4.09 14.30 3.51
CA GLU A 102 3.35 15.00 4.57
C GLU A 102 1.88 15.20 4.18
N GLN A 103 1.61 15.54 2.92
CA GLN A 103 0.24 15.63 2.42
C GLN A 103 -0.49 14.28 2.48
N ALA A 104 0.17 13.20 2.06
CA ALA A 104 -0.39 11.85 2.14
C ALA A 104 -0.70 11.42 3.59
N ASP A 105 0.21 11.73 4.53
CA ASP A 105 0.04 11.45 5.96
C ASP A 105 -1.14 12.22 6.58
N LEU A 106 -1.30 13.50 6.22
CA LEU A 106 -2.47 14.29 6.62
C LEU A 106 -3.78 13.70 6.08
N ALA A 107 -3.81 13.35 4.80
CA ALA A 107 -4.98 12.75 4.17
C ALA A 107 -5.33 11.38 4.77
N ALA A 108 -4.33 10.53 5.00
CA ALA A 108 -4.50 9.21 5.63
C ALA A 108 -5.02 9.33 7.06
N THR A 109 -4.48 10.26 7.85
CA THR A 109 -4.93 10.52 9.22
C THR A 109 -6.39 11.00 9.23
N ALA A 110 -6.75 11.94 8.35
CA ALA A 110 -8.11 12.43 8.24
C ALA A 110 -9.11 11.33 7.88
N GLU A 111 -8.73 10.41 7.00
CA GLU A 111 -9.59 9.28 6.63
C GLU A 111 -9.73 8.26 7.76
N GLN A 112 -8.64 7.98 8.49
CA GLN A 112 -8.71 7.14 9.70
C GLN A 112 -9.64 7.74 10.75
N ASP A 113 -9.55 9.05 11.00
CA ASP A 113 -10.40 9.73 11.97
C ASP A 113 -11.89 9.65 11.58
N LYS A 114 -12.22 9.84 10.30
CA LYS A 114 -13.59 9.64 9.79
C LYS A 114 -14.06 8.20 10.02
N ALA A 115 -13.24 7.20 9.71
CA ALA A 115 -13.59 5.79 9.89
C ALA A 115 -13.84 5.43 11.36
N ILE A 116 -12.99 5.91 12.28
CA ILE A 116 -13.17 5.72 13.73
C ILE A 116 -14.48 6.38 14.21
N ILE A 117 -14.77 7.59 13.74
CA ILE A 117 -16.02 8.30 14.08
C ILE A 117 -17.24 7.54 13.57
N GLN A 118 -17.20 6.99 12.35
CA GLN A 118 -18.31 6.20 11.80
C GLN A 118 -18.55 4.93 12.61
N LEU A 119 -17.47 4.19 12.95
CA LEU A 119 -17.55 3.00 13.80
C LEU A 119 -18.15 3.32 15.17
N SER A 120 -17.69 4.38 15.84
CA SER A 120 -18.20 4.76 17.17
C SER A 120 -19.66 5.20 17.17
N LYS A 121 -20.17 5.71 16.04
CA LYS A 121 -21.56 6.14 15.89
C LYS A 121 -22.53 5.02 15.49
N GLY A 122 -22.04 3.81 15.19
CA GLY A 122 -22.88 2.68 14.80
C GLY A 122 -23.73 2.94 13.56
N VAL A 123 -23.23 3.74 12.60
CA VAL A 123 -23.97 4.08 11.38
C VAL A 123 -23.97 2.87 10.44
N ASP A 124 -25.15 2.36 10.10
CA ASP A 124 -25.34 1.24 9.19
C ASP A 124 -24.82 1.56 7.77
N GLN A 125 -23.86 0.77 7.28
CA GLN A 125 -23.22 0.92 5.97
C GLN A 125 -24.07 0.40 4.78
N ILE A 126 -25.39 0.33 4.92
CA ILE A 126 -26.28 -0.29 3.91
C ILE A 126 -26.18 0.41 2.54
N GLY A 127 -25.88 1.71 2.51
CA GLY A 127 -25.72 2.49 1.26
C GLY A 127 -24.43 2.24 0.48
N ALA A 128 -23.39 1.66 1.10
CA ALA A 128 -22.09 1.43 0.46
C ALA A 128 -22.05 0.16 -0.42
N LEU A 129 -23.03 -0.73 -0.25
CA LEU A 129 -23.10 -2.01 -0.98
C LEU A 129 -23.37 -1.84 -2.49
N VAL A 130 -23.90 -0.68 -2.89
CA VAL A 130 -24.30 -0.39 -4.29
C VAL A 130 -23.24 0.42 -5.05
N THR A 131 -22.23 0.97 -4.37
CA THR A 131 -21.13 1.74 -4.97
C THR A 131 -19.89 0.87 -5.23
N ASN A 132 -19.06 1.21 -6.23
CA ASN A 132 -17.81 0.50 -6.58
C ASN A 132 -16.74 0.67 -5.48
N ASP A 133 -15.91 -0.34 -5.20
CA ASP A 133 -14.84 -0.27 -4.19
C ASP A 133 -13.79 0.79 -4.52
N ASN A 134 -13.54 1.05 -5.80
CA ASN A 134 -12.68 2.17 -6.25
C ASN A 134 -13.28 3.55 -5.94
N MET A 135 -14.58 3.64 -5.58
CA MET A 135 -15.20 4.89 -5.14
C MET A 135 -15.07 5.11 -3.62
N LEU A 136 -14.63 4.11 -2.86
CA LEU A 136 -14.23 4.30 -1.47
C LEU A 136 -12.84 4.93 -1.43
N THR A 137 -12.63 5.87 -0.51
CA THR A 137 -11.30 6.43 -0.24
C THR A 137 -10.33 5.30 0.08
N TYR A 138 -9.15 5.32 -0.54
CA TYR A 138 -8.11 4.35 -0.23
C TYR A 138 -7.69 4.44 1.24
N MET A 139 -7.66 3.30 1.93
CA MET A 139 -7.15 3.19 3.29
C MET A 139 -5.82 2.42 3.27
N PRO A 140 -4.67 3.07 3.51
CA PRO A 140 -3.40 2.38 3.48
C PRO A 140 -3.33 1.29 4.55
N PRO A 141 -2.83 0.09 4.22
CA PRO A 141 -2.50 -0.91 5.21
C PRO A 141 -1.36 -0.42 6.13
N ASP A 142 -1.27 -1.02 7.31
CA ASP A 142 -0.29 -0.72 8.35
C ASP A 142 1.17 -0.76 7.88
N TYR A 143 1.54 -1.68 6.98
CA TYR A 143 2.91 -1.71 6.46
C TYR A 143 3.23 -0.49 5.57
N GLU A 144 2.28 0.00 4.78
CA GLU A 144 2.46 1.18 3.92
C GLU A 144 2.58 2.45 4.76
N LEU A 145 1.75 2.61 5.80
CA LEU A 145 1.90 3.69 6.77
C LEU A 145 3.26 3.64 7.48
N GLY A 146 3.75 2.43 7.77
CA GLY A 146 5.09 2.24 8.30
C GLY A 146 6.17 2.77 7.36
N PHE A 147 6.06 2.50 6.05
CA PHE A 147 6.97 3.05 5.05
C PHE A 147 6.81 4.56 4.85
N LEU A 148 5.61 5.10 4.99
CA LEU A 148 5.33 6.54 4.89
C LEU A 148 6.16 7.31 5.92
N HIS A 149 6.05 6.91 7.19
CA HIS A 149 6.84 7.53 8.24
C HIS A 149 8.34 7.18 8.15
N LEU A 150 8.70 6.00 7.63
CA LEU A 150 10.11 5.67 7.35
C LEU A 150 10.73 6.65 6.36
N TYR A 151 10.05 6.99 5.27
CA TYR A 151 10.57 7.96 4.31
C TYR A 151 10.52 9.40 4.84
N LEU A 152 9.53 9.77 5.65
CA LEU A 152 9.56 11.04 6.36
C LEU A 152 10.78 11.13 7.29
N MET A 153 11.09 10.07 8.05
CA MET A 153 12.33 9.99 8.84
C MET A 153 13.57 10.19 7.96
N LEU A 154 13.68 9.50 6.83
CA LEU A 154 14.82 9.65 5.92
C LEU A 154 14.92 11.07 5.34
N ASN A 155 13.80 11.73 5.01
CA ASN A 155 13.80 13.14 4.58
C ASN A 155 14.34 14.05 5.70
N TYR A 156 13.86 13.90 6.93
CA TYR A 156 14.36 14.66 8.07
C TYR A 156 15.86 14.41 8.33
N LEU A 157 16.33 13.16 8.22
CA LEU A 157 17.75 12.85 8.37
C LEU A 157 18.60 13.50 7.27
N LYS A 158 18.11 13.52 6.03
CA LYS A 158 18.77 14.20 4.90
C LYS A 158 18.89 15.71 5.10
N GLU A 159 17.96 16.31 5.84
CA GLU A 159 18.02 17.71 6.30
C GLU A 159 18.87 17.92 7.57
N ASN A 160 19.58 16.89 8.05
CA ASN A 160 20.29 16.87 9.34
C ASN A 160 19.38 17.13 10.56
N ASN A 161 18.08 16.83 10.45
CA ASN A 161 17.09 17.04 11.49
C ASN A 161 16.75 15.73 12.21
N LEU A 162 17.63 15.30 13.12
CA LEU A 162 17.42 14.10 13.94
C LEU A 162 16.13 14.18 14.79
N GLN A 163 15.81 15.37 15.32
CA GLN A 163 14.63 15.57 16.16
C GLN A 163 13.33 15.37 15.38
N GLY A 164 13.25 15.89 14.15
CA GLY A 164 12.13 15.63 13.24
C GLY A 164 11.97 14.14 12.94
N ALA A 165 13.07 13.44 12.66
CA ALA A 165 13.05 12.00 12.43
C ALA A 165 12.54 11.22 13.68
N LEU A 166 12.93 11.62 14.88
CA LEU A 166 12.45 11.00 16.13
C LEU A 166 10.97 11.27 16.41
N VAL A 167 10.44 12.42 15.99
CA VAL A 167 8.99 12.68 16.03
C VAL A 167 8.26 11.69 15.13
N GLU A 168 8.73 11.52 13.89
CA GLU A 168 8.14 10.58 12.93
C GLU A 168 8.24 9.12 13.38
N ALA A 169 9.34 8.72 14.02
CA ALA A 169 9.48 7.39 14.63
C ALA A 169 8.37 7.11 15.67
N ARG A 170 7.99 8.11 16.47
CA ARG A 170 6.89 7.98 17.45
C ARG A 170 5.52 7.93 16.76
N ARG A 171 5.33 8.74 15.72
CA ARG A 171 4.07 8.81 14.95
C ARG A 171 3.79 7.51 14.20
N ALA A 172 4.82 6.88 13.64
CA ALA A 172 4.70 5.60 12.93
C ALA A 172 3.96 4.53 13.75
N ASN A 173 4.37 4.34 15.02
CA ASN A 173 3.70 3.39 15.91
C ASN A 173 2.22 3.73 16.16
N GLN A 174 1.88 5.02 16.26
CA GLN A 174 0.50 5.45 16.52
C GLN A 174 -0.41 5.18 15.33
N VAL A 175 0.02 5.50 14.11
CA VAL A 175 -0.80 5.32 12.90
C VAL A 175 -0.97 3.84 12.55
N GLN A 176 0.05 3.01 12.80
CA GLN A 176 -0.03 1.57 12.57
C GLN A 176 -1.02 0.89 13.53
N GLU A 177 -0.99 1.26 14.82
CA GLU A 177 -1.94 0.75 15.80
C GLU A 177 -3.38 1.18 15.50
N ARG A 178 -3.59 2.40 14.99
CA ARG A 178 -4.92 2.84 14.52
C ARG A 178 -5.40 2.03 13.33
N ALA A 179 -4.56 1.86 12.31
CA ALA A 179 -4.89 1.08 11.12
C ALA A 179 -5.25 -0.38 11.47
N LYS A 180 -4.49 -0.99 12.38
CA LYS A 180 -4.77 -2.34 12.89
C LYS A 180 -6.14 -2.43 13.56
N ARG A 181 -6.48 -1.50 14.46
CA ARG A 181 -7.79 -1.48 15.14
C ARG A 181 -8.97 -1.31 14.18
N LEU A 182 -8.79 -0.47 13.17
CA LEU A 182 -9.79 -0.27 12.11
C LEU A 182 -10.03 -1.57 11.33
N ARG A 183 -8.94 -2.24 10.92
CA ARG A 183 -9.00 -3.53 10.23
C ARG A 183 -9.66 -4.61 11.09
N ASP A 184 -9.29 -4.73 12.36
CA ASP A 184 -9.89 -5.71 13.27
C ASP A 184 -11.41 -5.50 13.41
N SER A 185 -11.84 -4.23 13.50
CA SER A 185 -13.26 -3.86 13.57
C SER A 185 -14.00 -4.17 12.26
N GLU A 186 -13.37 -3.89 11.12
CA GLU A 186 -13.91 -4.20 9.80
C GLU A 186 -14.11 -5.71 9.60
N LEU A 187 -13.14 -6.53 10.03
CA LEU A 187 -13.22 -7.99 9.96
C LEU A 187 -14.34 -8.53 10.84
N GLN A 188 -14.51 -7.98 12.05
CA GLN A 188 -15.61 -8.35 12.93
C GLN A 188 -16.97 -8.01 12.30
N ASN A 189 -17.11 -6.80 11.74
CA ASN A 189 -18.33 -6.37 11.07
C ASN A 189 -18.63 -7.22 9.83
N ALA A 190 -17.61 -7.53 9.02
CA ALA A 190 -17.75 -8.41 7.88
C ALA A 190 -18.21 -9.82 8.29
N SER A 191 -17.63 -10.39 9.36
CA SER A 191 -18.05 -11.68 9.89
C SER A 191 -19.52 -11.66 10.33
N ASN A 192 -19.93 -10.65 11.09
CA ASN A 192 -21.33 -10.51 11.52
C ASN A 192 -22.28 -10.37 10.33
N THR A 193 -21.87 -9.59 9.32
CA THR A 193 -22.66 -9.35 8.12
C THR A 193 -22.78 -10.62 7.28
N ALA A 194 -21.71 -11.41 7.18
CA ALA A 194 -21.72 -12.69 6.48
C ALA A 194 -22.77 -13.63 7.10
N THR A 195 -22.74 -13.77 8.43
CA THR A 195 -23.69 -14.59 9.20
C THR A 195 -25.12 -14.08 9.10
N GLN A 196 -25.35 -12.77 9.20
CA GLN A 196 -26.69 -12.17 9.08
C GLN A 196 -27.31 -12.38 7.69
N ASN A 197 -26.49 -12.42 6.64
CA ASN A 197 -26.95 -12.60 5.26
C ASN A 197 -26.84 -14.06 4.78
N GLY A 198 -26.39 -14.99 5.63
CA GLY A 198 -26.25 -16.41 5.28
C GLY A 198 -25.26 -16.69 4.15
N ILE A 199 -24.18 -15.90 4.06
CA ILE A 199 -23.18 -16.00 2.98
C ILE A 199 -21.83 -16.57 3.46
N ASP A 200 -21.74 -17.10 4.68
CA ASP A 200 -20.48 -17.60 5.27
C ASP A 200 -19.83 -18.68 4.39
N ASP A 201 -20.61 -19.61 3.84
CA ASP A 201 -20.11 -20.68 2.97
C ASP A 201 -19.53 -20.11 1.67
N ASN A 202 -20.17 -19.08 1.10
CA ASN A 202 -19.68 -18.40 -0.10
C ASN A 202 -18.37 -17.66 0.17
N VAL A 203 -18.27 -16.99 1.32
CA VAL A 203 -17.02 -16.36 1.77
C VAL A 203 -15.94 -17.42 1.94
N GLY A 204 -16.23 -18.54 2.60
CA GLY A 204 -15.31 -19.66 2.76
C GLY A 204 -14.80 -20.22 1.42
N ALA A 205 -15.68 -20.36 0.43
CA ALA A 205 -15.33 -20.82 -0.92
C ALA A 205 -14.41 -19.83 -1.66
N VAL A 206 -14.58 -18.52 -1.44
CA VAL A 206 -13.65 -17.50 -1.94
C VAL A 206 -12.30 -17.65 -1.25
N LEU A 207 -12.29 -17.66 0.09
CA LEU A 207 -11.06 -17.68 0.89
C LEU A 207 -10.22 -18.94 0.64
N ALA A 208 -10.84 -20.08 0.33
CA ALA A 208 -10.14 -21.32 -0.03
C ALA A 208 -9.25 -21.19 -1.29
N LYS A 209 -9.48 -20.17 -2.13
CA LYS A 209 -8.65 -19.89 -3.31
C LYS A 209 -7.48 -18.96 -3.02
N TYR A 210 -7.42 -18.36 -1.83
CA TYR A 210 -6.38 -17.43 -1.44
C TYR A 210 -5.38 -18.09 -0.50
N PRO A 211 -4.09 -17.73 -0.59
CA PRO A 211 -3.12 -18.18 0.40
C PRO A 211 -3.54 -17.63 1.77
N PRO A 212 -3.47 -18.44 2.85
CA PRO A 212 -3.77 -17.95 4.18
C PRO A 212 -2.74 -16.90 4.60
N ALA A 213 -3.18 -15.95 5.44
CA ALA A 213 -2.30 -14.96 6.03
C ALA A 213 -1.15 -15.68 6.76
N GLY A 214 0.08 -15.23 6.52
CA GLY A 214 1.27 -15.81 7.11
C GLY A 214 1.27 -15.57 8.62
N LYS A 215 1.55 -16.60 9.42
CA LYS A 215 1.68 -16.45 10.88
C LYS A 215 3.00 -15.82 11.33
N LEU A 216 3.92 -15.56 10.40
CA LEU A 216 5.23 -15.00 10.71
C LEU A 216 5.11 -13.49 10.92
N LEU A 217 5.58 -12.99 12.07
CA LEU A 217 5.66 -11.55 12.36
C LEU A 217 6.41 -10.76 11.26
N GLY A 218 7.43 -11.38 10.63
CA GLY A 218 8.14 -10.89 9.45
C GLY A 218 7.27 -10.56 8.23
N SER A 219 6.11 -11.20 8.12
CA SER A 219 5.13 -10.97 7.06
C SER A 219 4.10 -9.90 7.44
N VAL A 220 4.09 -9.43 8.69
CA VAL A 220 3.08 -8.50 9.22
C VAL A 220 3.70 -7.15 9.60
N GLN A 221 4.91 -7.16 10.17
CA GLN A 221 5.51 -5.98 10.78
C GLN A 221 6.82 -5.57 10.12
N ASN A 222 7.01 -4.26 9.98
CA ASN A 222 8.15 -3.68 9.30
C ASN A 222 9.41 -3.67 10.19
N GLY A 223 10.24 -4.71 10.11
CA GLY A 223 11.51 -4.81 10.84
C GLY A 223 12.50 -3.71 10.47
N TYR A 224 12.39 -3.18 9.25
CA TYR A 224 13.17 -2.04 8.79
C TYR A 224 12.79 -0.75 9.55
N LEU A 225 11.49 -0.49 9.71
CA LEU A 225 10.99 0.63 10.53
C LEU A 225 11.49 0.54 11.97
N PHE A 226 11.37 -0.63 12.62
CA PHE A 226 11.82 -0.81 13.99
C PHE A 226 13.33 -0.65 14.14
N TYR A 227 14.12 -1.19 13.20
CA TYR A 227 15.56 -1.05 13.24
C TYR A 227 15.99 0.42 13.08
N LEU A 228 15.42 1.16 12.13
CA LEU A 228 15.71 2.58 11.95
C LEU A 228 15.31 3.38 13.19
N SER A 229 14.10 3.18 13.72
CA SER A 229 13.62 3.83 14.95
C SER A 229 14.57 3.56 16.13
N ALA A 230 15.00 2.30 16.31
CA ALA A 230 15.94 1.92 17.35
C ALA A 230 17.31 2.61 17.21
N LEU A 231 17.82 2.69 15.97
CA LEU A 231 19.06 3.37 15.66
C LEU A 231 19.00 4.86 15.98
N LEU A 232 17.87 5.51 15.67
CA LEU A 232 17.66 6.92 15.99
C LEU A 232 17.56 7.17 17.49
N TYR A 233 16.83 6.32 18.23
CA TYR A 233 16.79 6.41 19.69
C TYR A 233 18.15 6.15 20.33
N GLU A 234 18.94 5.23 19.77
CA GLU A 234 20.29 4.97 20.26
C GLU A 234 21.19 6.20 20.05
N ALA A 235 21.10 6.84 18.88
CA ALA A 235 21.84 8.05 18.56
C ALA A 235 21.44 9.26 19.42
N GLU A 236 20.16 9.37 19.80
CA GLU A 236 19.66 10.37 20.76
C GLU A 236 20.14 10.10 22.20
N GLY A 237 20.51 8.86 22.52
CA GLY A 237 20.80 8.40 23.87
C GLY A 237 19.58 7.87 24.64
N ASN A 238 18.41 7.78 23.99
CA ASN A 238 17.24 7.08 24.51
C ASN A 238 17.42 5.55 24.39
N LEU A 239 18.35 5.02 25.18
CA LEU A 239 18.71 3.60 25.14
C LEU A 239 17.52 2.68 25.47
N ASN A 240 16.53 3.15 26.22
CA ASN A 240 15.37 2.33 26.56
C ASN A 240 14.45 2.15 25.35
N GLY A 241 14.15 3.24 24.64
CA GLY A 241 13.44 3.19 23.36
C GLY A 241 14.19 2.34 22.34
N ALA A 242 15.51 2.54 22.22
CA ALA A 242 16.35 1.74 21.34
C ALA A 242 16.27 0.24 21.64
N PHE A 243 16.38 -0.15 22.92
CA PHE A 243 16.29 -1.55 23.31
C PHE A 243 14.92 -2.16 22.98
N ILE A 244 13.83 -1.42 23.21
CA ILE A 244 12.47 -1.89 22.87
C ILE A 244 12.36 -2.14 21.38
N ASP A 245 12.76 -1.18 20.55
CA ASP A 245 12.59 -1.30 19.10
C ASP A 245 13.57 -2.28 18.47
N TYR A 246 14.80 -2.44 18.99
CA TYR A 246 15.67 -3.56 18.55
C TYR A 246 15.08 -4.93 18.89
N ASN A 247 14.43 -5.10 20.04
CA ASN A 247 13.75 -6.36 20.36
C ASN A 247 12.51 -6.59 19.49
N ARG A 248 11.77 -5.54 19.12
CA ARG A 248 10.69 -5.64 18.12
C ARG A 248 11.25 -6.07 16.78
N ALA A 249 12.34 -5.46 16.33
CA ALA A 249 13.02 -5.83 15.10
C ALA A 249 13.52 -7.30 15.14
N LEU A 250 14.03 -7.79 16.28
CA LEU A 250 14.36 -9.22 16.48
C LEU A 250 13.13 -10.13 16.53
N ALA A 251 11.98 -9.65 16.98
CA ALA A 251 10.75 -10.45 16.93
C ALA A 251 10.27 -10.66 15.48
N VAL A 252 10.55 -9.68 14.61
CA VAL A 252 10.27 -9.73 13.17
C VAL A 252 11.30 -10.58 12.42
N GLU A 253 12.60 -10.34 12.67
CA GLU A 253 13.73 -11.00 12.00
C GLU A 253 14.65 -11.68 13.06
N PRO A 254 14.23 -12.83 13.61
CA PRO A 254 14.84 -13.47 14.79
C PRO A 254 16.22 -14.07 14.58
N ASP A 255 16.69 -14.15 13.34
CA ASP A 255 17.99 -14.69 12.96
C ASP A 255 18.96 -13.59 12.49
N ASN A 256 18.54 -12.31 12.57
CA ASN A 256 19.37 -11.19 12.12
C ASN A 256 20.43 -10.82 13.16
N ALA A 257 21.66 -11.24 12.90
CA ALA A 257 22.81 -11.00 13.77
C ALA A 257 23.12 -9.51 14.00
N TYR A 258 22.88 -8.63 13.02
CA TYR A 258 23.14 -7.19 13.18
C TYR A 258 22.18 -6.53 14.16
N ILE A 259 20.91 -6.97 14.18
CA ILE A 259 19.93 -6.50 15.17
C ILE A 259 20.30 -7.06 16.55
N ALA A 260 20.69 -8.34 16.62
CA ALA A 260 21.10 -8.98 17.86
C ALA A 260 22.31 -8.27 18.50
N ASP A 261 23.34 -7.97 17.73
CA ASP A 261 24.52 -7.22 18.20
C ASP A 261 24.15 -5.82 18.71
N ALA A 262 23.24 -5.13 18.01
CA ALA A 262 22.76 -3.82 18.44
C ALA A 262 21.94 -3.91 19.74
N ALA A 263 21.05 -4.90 19.86
CA ALA A 263 20.28 -5.16 21.08
C ALA A 263 21.20 -5.49 22.27
N MET A 264 22.22 -6.35 22.07
CA MET A 264 23.22 -6.70 23.10
C MET A 264 24.05 -5.48 23.52
N ARG A 265 24.48 -4.65 22.55
CA ARG A 265 25.19 -3.40 22.82
C ARG A 265 24.38 -2.48 23.71
N VAL A 266 23.11 -2.23 23.36
CA VAL A 266 22.23 -1.36 24.15
C VAL A 266 21.93 -1.97 25.52
N ALA A 267 21.64 -3.28 25.60
CA ALA A 267 21.43 -3.98 26.87
C ALA A 267 22.63 -3.81 27.81
N LEU A 268 23.84 -4.00 27.29
CA LEU A 268 25.06 -3.82 28.05
C LEU A 268 25.21 -2.36 28.54
N ARG A 269 25.00 -1.37 27.66
CA ARG A 269 25.11 0.06 28.02
C ARG A 269 24.10 0.47 29.09
N GLN A 270 22.92 -0.16 29.10
CA GLN A 270 21.89 0.08 30.11
C GLN A 270 22.08 -0.73 31.40
N GLY A 271 23.04 -1.65 31.46
CA GLY A 271 23.21 -2.54 32.61
C GLY A 271 22.14 -3.64 32.73
N ARG A 272 21.44 -3.97 31.64
CA ARG A 272 20.43 -5.05 31.54
C ARG A 272 21.09 -6.43 31.50
N ARG A 273 21.61 -6.88 32.65
CA ARG A 273 22.44 -8.11 32.74
C ARG A 273 21.69 -9.38 32.39
N ASP A 274 20.42 -9.49 32.77
CA ASP A 274 19.65 -10.70 32.55
C ASP A 274 19.20 -10.82 31.10
N GLU A 275 18.74 -9.72 30.49
CA GLU A 275 18.40 -9.68 29.07
C GLU A 275 19.63 -9.89 28.19
N LEU A 276 20.79 -9.29 28.53
CA LEU A 276 22.04 -9.55 27.84
C LEU A 276 22.40 -11.05 27.89
N ARG A 277 22.28 -11.70 29.05
CA ARG A 277 22.56 -13.14 29.20
C ARG A 277 21.64 -13.99 28.32
N LEU A 278 20.36 -13.61 28.20
CA LEU A 278 19.40 -14.30 27.32
C LEU A 278 19.76 -14.12 25.85
N LEU A 279 20.11 -12.91 25.43
CA LEU A 279 20.56 -12.63 24.06
C LEU A 279 21.86 -13.38 23.75
N GLU A 280 22.85 -13.36 24.64
CA GLU A 280 24.12 -14.06 24.46
C GLU A 280 23.97 -15.58 24.38
N LYS A 281 22.99 -16.13 25.12
CA LYS A 281 22.66 -17.55 25.03
C LYS A 281 22.12 -17.93 23.64
N LYS A 282 21.38 -17.02 22.99
CA LYS A 282 20.77 -17.27 21.67
C LYS A 282 21.72 -16.93 20.52
N TYR A 283 22.44 -15.81 20.59
CA TYR A 283 23.19 -15.24 19.47
C TYR A 283 24.72 -15.31 19.64
N GLY A 284 25.21 -15.76 20.80
CA GLY A 284 26.64 -15.81 21.11
C GLY A 284 27.10 -14.64 21.97
N GLN A 285 28.31 -14.75 22.52
CA GLN A 285 28.87 -13.76 23.44
C GLN A 285 29.07 -12.41 22.74
N TYR A 286 28.65 -11.32 23.40
CA TYR A 286 28.78 -9.99 22.84
C TYR A 286 30.25 -9.54 22.83
N GLN A 287 30.75 -9.19 21.65
CA GLN A 287 32.10 -8.65 21.49
C GLN A 287 32.04 -7.12 21.48
N ARG A 288 32.63 -6.51 22.50
CA ARG A 288 32.70 -5.04 22.57
C ARG A 288 33.61 -4.52 21.44
N PRO A 289 33.10 -3.60 20.59
CA PRO A 289 33.93 -2.94 19.60
C PRO A 289 35.04 -2.12 20.26
N ASP A 290 36.16 -1.96 19.53
CA ASP A 290 37.24 -1.06 19.91
C ASP A 290 36.73 0.40 19.92
N ARG A 291 37.02 1.13 21.01
CA ARG A 291 36.58 2.52 21.19
C ARG A 291 37.21 3.49 20.18
N SER A 292 38.31 3.11 19.54
CA SER A 292 38.97 3.88 18.47
C SER A 292 38.27 3.74 17.11
N LYS A 293 37.27 2.86 17.00
CA LYS A 293 36.50 2.61 15.79
C LYS A 293 35.17 3.35 15.79
N GLY A 294 34.67 3.63 14.59
CA GLY A 294 33.29 4.07 14.36
C GLY A 294 32.43 2.93 13.84
N GLN A 295 31.11 3.06 13.98
CA GLN A 295 30.16 2.09 13.41
C GLN A 295 29.70 2.58 12.04
N LEU A 296 29.78 1.70 11.04
CA LEU A 296 29.09 1.86 9.78
C LEU A 296 27.80 1.04 9.85
N VAL A 297 26.67 1.67 9.54
CA VAL A 297 25.38 1.02 9.32
C VAL A 297 24.96 1.31 7.90
N VAL A 298 24.66 0.28 7.13
CA VAL A 298 24.16 0.40 5.75
C VAL A 298 22.76 -0.19 5.69
N LEU A 299 21.77 0.64 5.42
CA LEU A 299 20.41 0.24 5.06
C LEU A 299 20.36 0.04 3.55
N ASN A 300 20.01 -1.16 3.11
CA ASN A 300 20.03 -1.56 1.71
C ASN A 300 18.62 -1.93 1.26
N GLU A 301 18.00 -1.07 0.46
CA GLU A 301 16.75 -1.35 -0.25
C GLU A 301 17.05 -1.89 -1.64
N GLN A 302 16.27 -2.87 -2.10
CA GLN A 302 16.42 -3.45 -3.44
C GLN A 302 15.09 -3.79 -4.08
N GLY A 303 15.10 -3.74 -5.42
CA GLY A 303 13.94 -4.11 -6.24
C GLY A 303 12.77 -3.15 -6.05
N VAL A 304 11.61 -3.57 -6.54
CA VAL A 304 10.35 -2.82 -6.43
C VAL A 304 9.25 -3.82 -6.08
N VAL A 305 8.35 -3.42 -5.17
CA VAL A 305 7.21 -4.25 -4.77
C VAL A 305 6.33 -4.56 -5.99
N ASN A 306 5.70 -5.73 -6.00
CA ASN A 306 4.81 -6.15 -7.06
C ASN A 306 3.55 -5.30 -7.06
N ALA A 307 3.09 -4.92 -8.25
CA ALA A 307 1.77 -4.34 -8.42
C ALA A 307 0.68 -5.40 -8.13
N ARG A 308 -0.41 -4.95 -7.51
CA ARG A 308 -1.60 -5.79 -7.26
C ARG A 308 -2.33 -6.04 -8.57
N ASP A 309 -2.67 -7.28 -8.83
CA ASP A 309 -3.43 -7.69 -10.01
C ASP A 309 -4.83 -8.12 -9.57
N PHE A 310 -5.66 -8.56 -10.50
CA PHE A 310 -6.99 -9.09 -10.20
C PHE A 310 -7.31 -10.33 -11.03
N TRP A 311 -8.17 -11.17 -10.48
CA TRP A 311 -8.75 -12.30 -11.18
C TRP A 311 -10.27 -12.28 -11.04
N ARG A 312 -10.92 -13.07 -11.89
CA ARG A 312 -12.38 -13.24 -11.90
C ARG A 312 -12.70 -14.64 -11.43
N LEU A 313 -13.43 -14.74 -10.34
CA LEU A 313 -13.82 -16.00 -9.71
C LEU A 313 -15.31 -16.25 -9.97
N PRO A 314 -15.69 -17.41 -10.54
CA PRO A 314 -17.09 -17.82 -10.58
C PRO A 314 -17.54 -18.21 -9.17
N LEU A 315 -18.69 -17.70 -8.74
CA LEU A 315 -19.38 -18.01 -7.50
C LEU A 315 -20.79 -18.50 -7.81
N TRP A 316 -21.23 -19.51 -7.08
CA TRP A 316 -22.61 -20.01 -7.15
C TRP A 316 -23.38 -19.36 -6.01
N LEU A 317 -24.39 -18.56 -6.33
CA LEU A 317 -25.25 -17.91 -5.34
C LEU A 317 -26.68 -18.38 -5.57
N SER A 318 -27.40 -18.66 -4.47
CA SER A 318 -28.83 -18.92 -4.53
C SER A 318 -29.58 -17.61 -4.72
N ASP A 319 -30.52 -17.61 -5.65
CA ASP A 319 -31.42 -16.49 -5.85
C ASP A 319 -32.57 -16.49 -4.83
N SER A 320 -33.40 -15.44 -4.81
CA SER A 320 -34.56 -15.33 -3.92
C SER A 320 -35.62 -16.43 -4.07
N GLN A 321 -35.54 -17.25 -5.12
CA GLN A 321 -36.43 -18.40 -5.37
C GLN A 321 -35.73 -19.75 -5.06
N GLY A 322 -34.47 -19.72 -4.62
CA GLY A 322 -33.67 -20.89 -4.27
C GLY A 322 -32.93 -21.55 -5.44
N TYR A 323 -32.92 -20.94 -6.63
CA TYR A 323 -32.16 -21.43 -7.77
C TYR A 323 -30.70 -20.98 -7.70
N LEU A 324 -29.77 -21.89 -7.97
CA LEU A 324 -28.35 -21.57 -8.04
C LEU A 324 -28.02 -20.90 -9.38
N GLU A 325 -27.53 -19.66 -9.31
CA GLU A 325 -27.01 -18.92 -10.45
C GLU A 325 -25.49 -18.72 -10.34
N ALA A 326 -24.81 -18.79 -11.49
CA ALA A 326 -23.39 -18.49 -11.57
C ALA A 326 -23.17 -16.99 -11.73
N HIS A 327 -22.40 -16.41 -10.82
CA HIS A 327 -21.96 -15.03 -10.87
C HIS A 327 -20.44 -14.95 -10.95
N THR A 328 -19.93 -13.86 -11.52
CA THR A 328 -18.49 -13.60 -11.54
C THR A 328 -18.17 -12.50 -10.55
N VAL A 329 -17.17 -12.75 -9.71
CA VAL A 329 -16.66 -11.80 -8.75
C VAL A 329 -15.21 -11.46 -9.10
N SER A 330 -14.93 -10.16 -9.26
CA SER A 330 -13.57 -9.67 -9.46
C SER A 330 -12.96 -9.36 -8.09
N LEU A 331 -11.81 -9.97 -7.78
CA LEU A 331 -11.09 -9.73 -6.54
C LEU A 331 -9.59 -9.53 -6.79
N PRO A 332 -8.93 -8.70 -5.96
CA PRO A 332 -7.49 -8.50 -6.05
C PRO A 332 -6.69 -9.75 -5.67
N TYR A 333 -5.49 -9.86 -6.22
CA TYR A 333 -4.47 -10.81 -5.78
C TYR A 333 -3.06 -10.26 -6.07
N TYR A 334 -2.04 -10.80 -5.42
CA TYR A 334 -0.66 -10.60 -5.83
C TYR A 334 -0.16 -11.85 -6.54
N ARG A 335 0.55 -11.66 -7.65
CA ARG A 335 1.25 -12.76 -8.31
C ARG A 335 2.27 -13.39 -7.36
N SER A 336 2.40 -14.70 -7.43
CA SER A 336 3.42 -15.42 -6.67
C SER A 336 4.81 -14.87 -7.03
N TYR A 337 5.65 -14.68 -6.02
CA TYR A 337 7.03 -14.23 -6.19
C TYR A 337 7.95 -15.10 -5.35
N THR A 338 9.23 -15.09 -5.69
CA THR A 338 10.29 -15.70 -4.88
C THR A 338 11.12 -14.56 -4.32
N ALA A 339 11.19 -14.46 -2.99
CA ALA A 339 11.98 -13.42 -2.34
C ALA A 339 13.45 -13.54 -2.75
N ALA A 340 14.00 -12.48 -3.37
CA ALA A 340 15.41 -12.44 -3.68
C ALA A 340 16.23 -12.16 -2.40
N PRO A 341 17.35 -12.86 -2.17
CA PRO A 341 18.23 -12.54 -1.06
C PRO A 341 18.81 -11.13 -1.23
N GLN A 342 19.23 -10.53 -0.12
CA GLN A 342 19.87 -9.22 -0.14
C GLN A 342 21.15 -9.24 -0.98
N LYS A 343 21.25 -8.31 -1.94
CA LYS A 343 22.40 -8.19 -2.83
C LYS A 343 23.64 -7.76 -2.05
N ALA A 344 24.70 -8.53 -2.18
CA ALA A 344 26.00 -8.19 -1.60
C ALA A 344 26.53 -6.86 -2.16
N PHE A 345 27.38 -6.21 -1.38
CA PHE A 345 28.20 -5.05 -1.77
C PHE A 345 29.58 -5.19 -1.12
N SER A 346 30.51 -4.28 -1.37
CA SER A 346 31.83 -4.30 -0.71
C SER A 346 32.09 -3.05 0.11
N VAL A 347 32.79 -3.20 1.24
CA VAL A 347 33.40 -2.10 1.99
C VAL A 347 34.90 -2.32 1.99
N ASP A 348 35.67 -1.35 1.49
CA ASP A 348 37.13 -1.43 1.33
C ASP A 348 37.61 -2.69 0.59
N GLY A 349 36.85 -3.09 -0.44
CA GLY A 349 37.11 -4.30 -1.23
C GLY A 349 36.71 -5.62 -0.57
N GLN A 350 36.26 -5.62 0.69
CA GLN A 350 35.73 -6.80 1.35
C GLN A 350 34.24 -6.96 1.04
N THR A 351 33.85 -8.10 0.49
CA THR A 351 32.43 -8.40 0.20
C THR A 351 31.67 -8.64 1.49
N VAL A 352 30.57 -7.90 1.67
CA VAL A 352 29.66 -8.02 2.79
C VAL A 352 28.25 -8.34 2.30
N LYS A 353 27.49 -9.08 3.10
CA LYS A 353 26.12 -9.48 2.80
C LYS A 353 25.17 -8.85 3.82
N PRO A 354 24.24 -7.98 3.40
CA PRO A 354 23.20 -7.49 4.30
C PRO A 354 22.30 -8.62 4.77
N ALA A 355 21.82 -8.55 6.00
CA ALA A 355 20.74 -9.41 6.50
C ALA A 355 19.39 -8.74 6.28
N GLN A 356 18.35 -9.53 6.03
CA GLN A 356 17.01 -9.00 5.75
C GLN A 356 16.43 -8.23 6.95
N LEU A 357 15.76 -7.12 6.66
CA LEU A 357 14.97 -6.32 7.60
C LEU A 357 13.48 -6.32 7.25
N ALA A 358 13.16 -6.37 5.96
CA ALA A 358 11.78 -6.37 5.49
C ALA A 358 11.65 -7.10 4.15
N ASN A 359 10.56 -7.86 4.02
CA ASN A 359 10.09 -8.45 2.77
C ASN A 359 8.76 -7.80 2.40
N VAL A 360 8.80 -6.74 1.59
CA VAL A 360 7.65 -5.87 1.33
C VAL A 360 6.60 -6.57 0.49
N ASN A 361 7.03 -7.38 -0.49
CA ASN A 361 6.10 -8.24 -1.23
C ASN A 361 5.33 -9.19 -0.30
N GLY A 362 6.00 -9.70 0.74
CA GLY A 362 5.39 -10.59 1.72
C GLY A 362 4.40 -9.84 2.62
N MET A 363 4.73 -8.61 3.00
CA MET A 363 3.84 -7.71 3.74
C MET A 363 2.59 -7.36 2.94
N ALA A 364 2.76 -7.00 1.66
CA ALA A 364 1.66 -6.67 0.76
C ALA A 364 0.71 -7.87 0.58
N GLN A 365 1.27 -9.07 0.37
CA GLN A 365 0.49 -10.31 0.28
C GLN A 365 -0.26 -10.63 1.58
N ASN A 366 0.41 -10.48 2.72
CA ASN A 366 -0.21 -10.75 4.01
C ASN A 366 -1.33 -9.75 4.33
N ALA A 367 -1.08 -8.45 4.13
CA ALA A 367 -2.08 -7.41 4.34
C ALA A 367 -3.31 -7.62 3.45
N LEU A 368 -3.11 -8.03 2.19
CA LEU A 368 -4.22 -8.42 1.32
C LEU A 368 -4.97 -9.62 1.90
N SER A 369 -4.26 -10.69 2.27
CA SER A 369 -4.88 -11.89 2.84
C SER A 369 -5.67 -11.61 4.13
N GLU A 370 -5.19 -10.70 4.98
CA GLU A 370 -5.91 -10.27 6.18
C GLU A 370 -7.19 -9.51 5.84
N ALA A 371 -7.18 -8.68 4.78
CA ALA A 371 -8.35 -7.92 4.32
C ALA A 371 -9.35 -8.72 3.49
N MET A 372 -8.93 -9.86 2.91
CA MET A 372 -9.75 -10.66 1.99
C MET A 372 -11.14 -11.06 2.53
N PRO A 373 -11.33 -11.45 3.81
CA PRO A 373 -12.65 -11.79 4.32
C PRO A 373 -13.65 -10.63 4.18
N ALA A 374 -13.25 -9.42 4.55
CA ALA A 374 -14.11 -8.24 4.43
C ALA A 374 -14.38 -7.86 2.97
N MET A 375 -13.36 -7.95 2.10
CA MET A 375 -13.52 -7.74 0.65
C MET A 375 -14.48 -8.76 0.02
N ALA A 376 -14.38 -10.04 0.38
CA ALA A 376 -15.23 -11.10 -0.11
C ALA A 376 -16.70 -10.88 0.29
N VAL A 377 -16.96 -10.54 1.56
CA VAL A 377 -18.30 -10.21 2.06
C VAL A 377 -18.92 -9.07 1.26
N ARG A 378 -18.21 -7.94 1.13
CA ARG A 378 -18.71 -6.79 0.36
C ARG A 378 -19.04 -7.17 -1.08
N GLN A 379 -18.16 -7.92 -1.71
CA GLN A 379 -18.30 -8.24 -3.12
C GLN A 379 -19.43 -9.26 -3.39
N ILE A 380 -19.63 -10.24 -2.50
CA ILE A 380 -20.77 -11.15 -2.55
C ILE A 380 -22.08 -10.36 -2.37
N LEU A 381 -22.14 -9.49 -1.37
CA LEU A 381 -23.33 -8.65 -1.14
C LEU A 381 -23.62 -7.71 -2.32
N ARG A 382 -22.57 -7.15 -2.95
CA ARG A 382 -22.72 -6.35 -4.17
C ARG A 382 -23.36 -7.15 -5.29
N VAL A 383 -22.93 -8.40 -5.50
CA VAL A 383 -23.54 -9.28 -6.50
C VAL A 383 -25.00 -9.57 -6.16
N VAL A 384 -25.32 -9.90 -4.90
CA VAL A 384 -26.70 -10.12 -4.45
C VAL A 384 -27.57 -8.87 -4.70
N ALA A 385 -27.10 -7.69 -4.30
CA ALA A 385 -27.81 -6.43 -4.48
C ALA A 385 -28.05 -6.09 -5.97
N LYS A 386 -27.04 -6.31 -6.83
CA LYS A 386 -27.18 -6.13 -8.28
C LYS A 386 -28.23 -7.06 -8.86
N ASN A 387 -28.27 -8.32 -8.41
CA ASN A 387 -29.23 -9.30 -8.91
C ASN A 387 -30.66 -8.92 -8.52
N GLU A 388 -30.88 -8.50 -7.27
CA GLU A 388 -32.19 -8.00 -6.81
C GLU A 388 -32.62 -6.72 -7.55
N MET A 389 -31.69 -5.78 -7.77
CA MET A 389 -31.96 -4.58 -8.58
C MET A 389 -32.35 -4.94 -10.01
N ARG A 390 -31.60 -5.83 -10.67
CA ARG A 390 -31.92 -6.33 -12.01
C ARG A 390 -33.32 -6.91 -12.07
N LYS A 391 -33.67 -7.82 -11.16
CA LYS A 391 -35.02 -8.43 -11.07
C LYS A 391 -36.11 -7.36 -10.97
N SER A 392 -35.96 -6.43 -10.02
CA SER A 392 -36.94 -5.36 -9.79
C SER A 392 -37.16 -4.41 -10.99
N LEU A 393 -36.11 -4.18 -11.80
CA LEU A 393 -36.17 -3.34 -12.99
C LEU A 393 -36.74 -4.10 -14.19
N THR A 394 -36.44 -5.39 -14.33
CA THR A 394 -36.96 -6.22 -15.43
C THR A 394 -38.43 -6.60 -15.24
N GLU A 395 -38.91 -6.75 -14.00
CA GLU A 395 -40.32 -7.05 -13.71
C GLU A 395 -41.27 -5.88 -13.99
N LYS A 396 -40.75 -4.65 -14.12
CA LYS A 396 -41.53 -3.41 -14.27
C LYS A 396 -41.33 -2.70 -15.62
N ASP A 397 -40.62 -3.30 -16.57
CA ASP A 397 -40.20 -2.62 -17.80
C ASP A 397 -40.86 -3.16 -19.08
N ASP A 398 -42.03 -2.59 -19.43
CA ASP A 398 -42.67 -2.79 -20.74
C ASP A 398 -41.98 -2.01 -21.89
N SER A 399 -40.97 -1.17 -21.59
CA SER A 399 -40.41 -0.18 -22.51
C SER A 399 -39.00 -0.51 -23.05
N GLY A 400 -38.32 -1.50 -22.46
CA GLY A 400 -36.95 -1.93 -22.80
C GLY A 400 -35.84 -1.02 -22.26
N ILE A 401 -36.17 0.04 -21.51
CA ILE A 401 -35.23 1.02 -20.96
C ILE A 401 -34.48 0.46 -19.73
N GLY A 402 -35.09 -0.41 -18.95
CA GLY A 402 -34.50 -1.10 -17.80
C GLY A 402 -33.31 -1.97 -18.19
N ASN A 403 -33.37 -2.65 -19.34
CA ASN A 403 -32.25 -3.44 -19.86
C ASN A 403 -31.03 -2.56 -20.26
N LEU A 404 -31.26 -1.35 -20.76
CA LEU A 404 -30.19 -0.40 -21.08
C LEU A 404 -29.50 0.12 -19.81
N VAL A 405 -30.28 0.44 -18.76
CA VAL A 405 -29.75 0.89 -17.46
C VAL A 405 -28.94 -0.20 -16.77
N VAL A 406 -29.41 -1.45 -16.78
CA VAL A 406 -28.70 -2.60 -16.18
C VAL A 406 -27.36 -2.86 -16.88
N ASN A 407 -27.31 -2.81 -18.21
CA ASN A 407 -26.07 -3.04 -18.95
C ASN A 407 -25.02 -1.95 -18.72
N ILE A 408 -25.43 -0.68 -18.65
CA ILE A 408 -24.54 0.43 -18.30
C ILE A 408 -24.03 0.27 -16.86
N PHE A 409 -24.91 -0.10 -15.92
CA PHE A 409 -24.54 -0.27 -14.51
C PHE A 409 -23.59 -1.45 -14.29
N ASN A 410 -23.78 -2.59 -14.96
CA ASN A 410 -22.89 -3.76 -14.86
C ASN A 410 -21.46 -3.44 -15.30
N VAL A 411 -21.31 -2.67 -16.38
CA VAL A 411 -20.01 -2.25 -16.92
C VAL A 411 -19.28 -1.28 -15.99
N LEU A 412 -20.00 -0.40 -15.29
CA LEU A 412 -19.41 0.64 -14.42
C LEU A 412 -19.06 0.17 -13.00
N SER A 413 -19.70 -0.90 -12.52
CA SER A 413 -19.67 -1.31 -11.11
C SER A 413 -18.80 -2.54 -10.80
N GLU A 414 -18.04 -3.06 -11.77
CA GLU A 414 -17.15 -4.20 -11.62
C GLU A 414 -15.71 -3.85 -11.97
N GLN A 415 -15.07 -3.05 -11.12
CA GLN A 415 -13.63 -2.88 -11.16
C GLN A 415 -13.03 -3.41 -9.85
N PRO A 416 -11.99 -4.24 -9.92
CA PRO A 416 -11.28 -4.70 -8.75
C PRO A 416 -10.38 -3.60 -8.20
N ASP A 417 -10.31 -3.52 -6.88
CA ASP A 417 -9.41 -2.61 -6.18
C ASP A 417 -7.97 -3.12 -6.26
N THR A 418 -7.25 -2.63 -7.28
CA THR A 418 -5.82 -2.93 -7.50
C THR A 418 -4.89 -1.88 -6.88
N ARG A 419 -5.40 -1.08 -5.95
CA ARG A 419 -4.65 0.00 -5.31
C ARG A 419 -3.66 -0.54 -4.29
N SER A 420 -2.45 -0.01 -4.33
CA SER A 420 -1.35 -0.31 -3.41
C SER A 420 -0.22 0.66 -3.67
N TRP A 421 0.67 0.91 -2.71
CA TRP A 421 1.87 1.71 -2.96
C TRP A 421 2.92 0.91 -3.75
N GLN A 422 3.09 1.21 -5.05
CA GLN A 422 3.87 0.46 -6.04
C GLN A 422 5.32 0.92 -6.20
N THR A 423 5.71 2.07 -5.66
CA THR A 423 7.11 2.56 -5.69
C THR A 423 7.96 2.13 -4.48
N LEU A 424 7.40 1.33 -3.57
CA LEU A 424 8.13 0.72 -2.46
C LEU A 424 9.20 -0.27 -2.97
N PRO A 425 10.30 -0.48 -2.22
CA PRO A 425 11.26 -1.53 -2.55
C PRO A 425 10.63 -2.92 -2.40
N GLU A 426 11.18 -3.91 -3.09
CA GLU A 426 10.77 -5.32 -2.91
C GLU A 426 11.15 -5.82 -1.52
N SER A 427 12.34 -5.45 -1.07
CA SER A 427 12.89 -5.84 0.22
C SER A 427 13.91 -4.82 0.72
N ALA A 428 14.15 -4.84 2.04
CA ALA A 428 15.19 -4.05 2.68
C ALA A 428 16.04 -4.94 3.59
N GLY A 429 17.30 -4.56 3.78
CA GLY A 429 18.25 -5.23 4.65
C GLY A 429 19.19 -4.26 5.35
N VAL A 430 19.97 -4.81 6.27
CA VAL A 430 20.98 -4.08 7.03
C VAL A 430 22.31 -4.79 7.00
N TYR A 431 23.36 -4.01 6.91
CA TYR A 431 24.70 -4.40 7.28
C TYR A 431 25.20 -3.47 8.39
N SER A 432 25.91 -4.01 9.37
CA SER A 432 26.65 -3.18 10.33
C SER A 432 28.05 -3.74 10.59
N GLY A 433 29.03 -2.84 10.70
CA GLY A 433 30.42 -3.18 11.00
C GLY A 433 31.16 -2.03 11.67
N PHE A 434 32.32 -2.33 12.27
CA PHE A 434 33.16 -1.36 12.97
C PHE A 434 34.49 -1.16 12.25
N TYR A 435 34.78 0.09 11.92
CA TYR A 435 35.90 0.49 11.07
C TYR A 435 36.76 1.54 11.76
N SER A 436 38.04 1.62 11.40
CA SER A 436 38.92 2.72 11.85
C SER A 436 38.32 4.07 11.45
N SER A 437 38.67 5.14 12.16
CA SER A 437 38.27 6.47 11.70
C SER A 437 39.00 6.85 10.42
N GLY A 438 38.30 7.44 9.45
CA GLY A 438 38.88 7.82 8.16
C GLY A 438 37.89 7.75 7.00
N GLN A 439 38.43 7.77 5.79
CA GLN A 439 37.67 7.56 4.55
C GLN A 439 37.63 6.06 4.23
N HIS A 440 36.44 5.57 3.94
CA HIS A 440 36.16 4.19 3.54
C HIS A 440 35.40 4.19 2.22
N THR A 441 35.53 3.13 1.42
CA THR A 441 34.85 3.06 0.13
C THR A 441 33.82 1.93 0.14
N VAL A 442 32.55 2.29 -0.08
CA VAL A 442 31.46 1.35 -0.30
C VAL A 442 31.24 1.21 -1.81
N ASN A 443 31.40 0.00 -2.37
CA ASN A 443 31.12 -0.27 -3.78
C ASN A 443 29.87 -1.14 -3.94
N THR A 444 28.93 -0.69 -4.76
CA THR A 444 27.66 -1.37 -5.03
C THR A 444 27.19 -1.08 -6.45
N ASP A 445 26.74 -2.11 -7.18
CA ASP A 445 26.23 -2.01 -8.57
C ASP A 445 27.07 -1.12 -9.51
N GLY A 446 28.40 -1.19 -9.40
CA GLY A 446 29.33 -0.42 -10.23
C GLY A 446 29.57 1.03 -9.78
N GLN A 447 28.93 1.48 -8.70
CA GLN A 447 29.14 2.79 -8.10
C GLN A 447 30.04 2.70 -6.85
N SER A 448 31.00 3.62 -6.75
CA SER A 448 31.87 3.79 -5.57
C SER A 448 31.41 5.01 -4.76
N ILE A 449 31.16 4.80 -3.48
CA ILE A 449 30.68 5.81 -2.52
C ILE A 449 31.74 5.98 -1.44
N ASN A 450 32.27 7.19 -1.29
CA ASN A 450 33.22 7.52 -0.23
C ASN A 450 32.45 7.87 1.05
N VAL A 451 32.76 7.16 2.13
CA VAL A 451 32.08 7.27 3.43
C VAL A 451 33.08 7.68 4.50
N THR A 452 32.74 8.74 5.24
CA THR A 452 33.56 9.20 6.37
C THR A 452 33.08 8.51 7.65
N ILE A 453 34.00 7.85 8.35
CA ILE A 453 33.73 7.19 9.63
C ILE A 453 34.48 7.90 10.75
N GLU A 454 33.76 8.26 11.80
CA GLU A 454 34.30 8.91 12.99
C GLU A 454 34.33 7.97 14.19
N SER A 455 35.41 8.02 14.97
CA SER A 455 35.57 7.20 16.17
C SER A 455 34.43 7.43 17.16
N GLY A 456 33.86 6.34 17.68
CA GLY A 456 32.78 6.40 18.67
C GLY A 456 31.48 7.02 18.14
N LYS A 457 31.30 7.16 16.82
CA LYS A 457 30.05 7.61 16.20
C LYS A 457 29.50 6.59 15.21
N THR A 458 28.20 6.69 14.98
CA THR A 458 27.50 5.91 13.96
C THR A 458 27.37 6.71 12.67
N THR A 459 27.97 6.21 11.60
CA THR A 459 27.71 6.65 10.24
C THR A 459 26.63 5.77 9.63
N LEU A 460 25.50 6.38 9.26
CA LEU A 460 24.41 5.73 8.53
C LEU A 460 24.58 5.99 7.04
N VAL A 461 24.51 4.93 6.25
CA VAL A 461 24.38 4.99 4.79
C VAL A 461 23.05 4.35 4.41
N TRP A 462 22.25 5.06 3.64
CA TRP A 462 21.05 4.52 3.03
C TRP A 462 21.32 4.32 1.53
N LEU A 463 21.04 3.11 1.03
CA LEU A 463 21.19 2.71 -0.36
C LEU A 463 19.84 2.22 -0.89
N SER A 464 19.35 2.78 -2.00
CA SER A 464 18.21 2.25 -2.75
C SER A 464 18.66 1.82 -4.15
N ARG A 465 18.38 0.55 -4.48
CA ARG A 465 18.94 -0.13 -5.65
C ARG A 465 17.84 -0.70 -6.55
N GLN A 466 17.65 -0.09 -7.72
CA GLN A 466 16.70 -0.54 -8.73
C GLN A 466 17.35 -0.46 -10.12
N GLY A 467 17.14 -1.49 -10.96
CA GLY A 467 17.64 -1.48 -12.35
C GLY A 467 19.16 -1.34 -12.53
N GLY A 468 19.96 -1.57 -11.49
CA GLY A 468 21.40 -1.30 -11.49
C GLY A 468 21.78 0.15 -11.19
N GLN A 469 20.81 1.03 -10.96
CA GLN A 469 21.03 2.36 -10.41
C GLN A 469 21.06 2.31 -8.89
N VAL A 470 21.90 3.17 -8.29
CA VAL A 470 22.03 3.31 -6.83
C VAL A 470 21.79 4.75 -6.43
N VAL A 471 20.70 4.98 -5.70
CA VAL A 471 20.49 6.23 -4.97
C VAL A 471 21.07 6.04 -3.58
N HIS A 472 21.82 7.02 -3.09
CA HIS A 472 22.39 6.93 -1.75
C HIS A 472 22.29 8.22 -0.97
N TRP A 473 22.36 8.09 0.34
CA TRP A 473 22.62 9.17 1.27
C TRP A 473 23.46 8.65 2.41
N GLN A 474 24.25 9.54 3.03
CA GLN A 474 25.00 9.23 4.22
C GLN A 474 24.92 10.38 5.22
N GLY A 475 24.96 10.04 6.51
CA GLY A 475 24.99 11.00 7.60
C GLY A 475 25.53 10.40 8.87
N ILE A 476 26.06 11.25 9.74
CA ILE A 476 26.58 10.85 11.05
C ILE A 476 25.49 11.14 12.09
N LEU A 477 24.96 10.10 12.74
CA LEU A 477 23.78 10.21 13.60
C LEU A 477 24.08 10.67 15.04
N GLY A 478 25.28 10.36 15.57
CA GLY A 478 25.61 10.62 16.97
C GLY A 478 26.61 9.62 17.54
N GLY A 479 26.87 9.71 18.85
CA GLY A 479 27.85 8.87 19.55
C GLY A 479 27.33 7.47 19.95
N ILE A 480 28.22 6.48 19.98
CA ILE A 480 27.98 5.07 20.36
C ILE A 480 28.34 4.82 21.82
#